data_AF-A0A7C2QCT1-F1
#
_entry.id   AF-A0A7C2QCT1-F1
#
_cell.length_a   1.000
_cell.length_b   1.000
_cell.length_c   1.000
_cell.angle_alpha   90.00
_cell.angle_beta   90.00
_cell.angle_gamma   90.00
#
_symmetry.space_group_name_H-M   'P 1'
#
loop_
_entity.id
_entity.type
_entity.pdbx_description
1 polymer ?
#
loop_
_entity_poly.entity_id
_entity_poly.type
_entity_poly.pdbx_seq_one_letter_code
_entity_poly.pdbx_strand_id
1 'polypeptide(L)'
;MLIKQDEVNIAFEILIEIFKENIKSLNEYMSLNIENKNHLQLENINEKIGKLIEFIKKIEEIQQEYNKLFFQNGLIENKNINENVNEYLLLKKEKENRITPKNEYIIPILEVLLELGGKAKVRKILEKVYLKVKDKLTSRDLDELESNGEPRWRNNAKWARNDMVIQGLLNKNSPYGIWEITEKGINYLQKSKMKNNEIL
;
A
#
# COMPACT_ATOMS: atom_id res chain seq x y z
N MET A 1 24.02 -29.29 -6.59
CA MET A 1 22.81 -28.48 -6.87
C MET A 1 22.43 -27.80 -5.56
N LEU A 2 22.70 -26.50 -5.43
CA LEU A 2 22.33 -25.73 -4.23
C LEU A 2 20.82 -25.52 -4.28
N ILE A 3 20.09 -26.44 -3.65
CA ILE A 3 18.66 -26.32 -3.48
C ILE A 3 18.47 -25.20 -2.46
N LYS A 4 17.84 -24.10 -2.87
CA LYS A 4 17.53 -22.93 -2.04
C LYS A 4 16.35 -23.22 -1.10
N GLN A 5 16.44 -24.34 -0.36
CA GLN A 5 15.35 -24.84 0.47
C GLN A 5 14.96 -23.84 1.56
N ASP A 6 15.95 -23.17 2.15
CA ASP A 6 15.73 -22.13 3.16
C ASP A 6 14.97 -20.94 2.58
N GLU A 7 15.26 -20.51 1.35
CA GLU A 7 14.54 -19.43 0.69
C GLU A 7 13.07 -19.79 0.46
N VAL A 8 12.78 -21.04 0.08
CA VAL A 8 11.41 -21.52 -0.11
C VAL A 8 10.67 -21.59 1.22
N ASN A 9 11.31 -22.07 2.29
CA ASN A 9 10.72 -22.08 3.62
C ASN A 9 10.46 -20.66 4.15
N ILE A 10 11.39 -19.73 3.93
CA ILE A 10 11.19 -18.30 4.25
C ILE A 10 10.00 -17.73 3.46
N ALA A 11 9.85 -18.07 2.18
CA ALA A 11 8.72 -17.61 1.38
C ALA A 11 7.37 -18.13 1.91
N PHE A 12 7.31 -19.37 2.40
CA PHE A 12 6.12 -19.91 3.07
C PHE A 12 5.78 -19.15 4.36
N GLU A 13 6.76 -18.91 5.23
CA GLU A 13 6.56 -18.15 6.48
C GLU A 13 6.09 -16.72 6.20
N ILE A 14 6.72 -16.04 5.24
CA ILE A 14 6.34 -14.69 4.81
C ILE A 14 4.88 -14.68 4.33
N LEU A 15 4.49 -15.66 3.50
CA LEU A 15 3.14 -15.75 2.96
C LEU A 15 2.12 -15.97 4.08
N ILE A 16 2.38 -16.90 4.98
CA ILE A 16 1.50 -17.18 6.14
C ILE A 16 1.32 -15.91 6.98
N GLU A 17 2.39 -15.17 7.25
CA GLU A 17 2.32 -13.96 8.06
C GLU A 17 1.48 -12.84 7.41
N ILE A 18 1.61 -12.65 6.09
CA ILE A 18 0.76 -11.71 5.34
C ILE A 18 -0.71 -12.07 5.47
N PHE A 19 -1.06 -13.36 5.40
CA PHE A 19 -2.45 -13.80 5.57
C PHE A 19 -2.96 -13.56 6.99
N LYS A 20 -2.14 -13.82 8.02
CA LYS A 20 -2.49 -13.55 9.43
C LYS A 20 -2.77 -12.06 9.67
N GLU A 21 -1.99 -11.17 9.08
CA GLU A 21 -2.23 -9.73 9.18
C GLU A 21 -3.51 -9.29 8.47
N ASN A 22 -3.80 -9.82 7.28
CA ASN A 22 -5.06 -9.54 6.60
C ASN A 22 -6.27 -9.96 7.47
N ILE A 23 -6.17 -11.11 8.13
CA ILE A 23 -7.18 -11.56 9.10
C ILE A 23 -7.29 -10.57 10.26
N LYS A 24 -6.16 -10.10 10.82
CA LYS A 24 -6.14 -9.10 11.89
C LYS A 24 -6.83 -7.79 11.47
N SER A 25 -6.50 -7.24 10.31
CA SER A 25 -7.14 -6.01 9.81
C SER A 25 -8.64 -6.17 9.56
N LEU A 26 -9.08 -7.33 9.06
CA LEU A 26 -10.51 -7.62 8.90
C LEU A 26 -11.23 -7.75 10.24
N ASN A 27 -10.60 -8.35 11.25
CA ASN A 27 -11.13 -8.42 12.61
C ASN A 27 -11.25 -7.03 13.25
N GLU A 28 -10.22 -6.18 13.12
CA GLU A 28 -10.25 -4.79 13.60
C GLU A 28 -11.36 -3.99 12.93
N TYR A 29 -11.52 -4.13 11.61
CA TYR A 29 -12.63 -3.51 10.88
C TYR A 29 -13.99 -3.98 11.42
N MET A 30 -14.18 -5.27 11.70
CA MET A 30 -15.42 -5.76 12.30
C MET A 30 -15.64 -5.14 13.67
N SER A 31 -14.65 -5.17 14.56
CA SER A 31 -14.75 -4.61 15.92
C SER A 31 -15.20 -3.14 15.92
N LEU A 32 -14.66 -2.33 15.02
CA LEU A 32 -15.00 -0.90 14.90
C LEU A 32 -16.40 -0.64 14.30
N ASN A 33 -16.97 -1.61 13.56
CA ASN A 33 -18.23 -1.44 12.84
C ASN A 33 -19.39 -2.28 13.41
N ILE A 34 -19.23 -2.91 14.58
CA ILE A 34 -20.30 -3.65 15.28
C ILE A 34 -21.47 -2.73 15.65
N GLU A 35 -21.18 -1.47 16.01
CA GLU A 35 -22.21 -0.51 16.46
C GLU A 35 -22.99 0.11 15.29
N ASN A 36 -22.34 0.27 14.12
CA ASN A 36 -22.94 0.85 12.90
C ASN A 36 -23.45 -0.26 11.97
N LYS A 37 -24.60 -0.83 12.33
CA LYS A 37 -25.18 -2.05 11.75
C LYS A 37 -25.31 -2.06 10.21
N ASN A 38 -24.53 -2.93 9.57
CA ASN A 38 -24.91 -3.62 8.33
C ASN A 38 -24.54 -5.11 8.44
N HIS A 39 -25.47 -5.91 8.99
CA HIS A 39 -25.26 -7.33 9.32
C HIS A 39 -24.72 -8.16 8.14
N LEU A 40 -25.20 -7.89 6.91
CA LEU A 40 -24.77 -8.61 5.71
C LEU A 40 -23.29 -8.36 5.35
N GLN A 41 -22.77 -7.17 5.64
CA GLN A 41 -21.35 -6.86 5.40
C GLN A 41 -20.45 -7.57 6.41
N LEU A 42 -20.87 -7.67 7.67
CA LEU A 42 -20.13 -8.38 8.71
C LEU A 42 -20.10 -9.89 8.46
N GLU A 43 -21.21 -10.47 8.00
CA GLU A 43 -21.27 -11.90 7.60
C GLU A 43 -20.32 -12.20 6.44
N ASN A 44 -20.28 -11.35 5.41
CA ASN A 44 -19.35 -11.51 4.28
C ASN A 44 -17.88 -11.42 4.73
N ILE A 45 -17.56 -10.54 5.69
CA ILE A 45 -16.20 -10.44 6.24
C ILE A 45 -15.83 -11.69 7.03
N ASN A 46 -16.74 -12.20 7.86
CA ASN A 46 -16.53 -13.47 8.57
C ASN A 46 -16.29 -14.63 7.61
N GLU A 47 -17.07 -14.72 6.52
CA GLU A 47 -16.86 -15.73 5.49
C GLU A 47 -15.46 -15.62 4.85
N LYS A 48 -15.01 -14.40 4.56
CA LYS A 48 -13.66 -14.15 4.02
C LYS A 48 -12.56 -14.54 5.02
N ILE A 49 -12.72 -14.22 6.30
CA ILE A 49 -11.77 -14.63 7.35
C ILE A 49 -11.70 -16.16 7.42
N GLY A 50 -12.85 -16.84 7.40
CA GLY A 50 -12.90 -18.31 7.36
C GLY A 50 -12.12 -18.89 6.17
N LYS A 51 -12.33 -18.35 4.96
CA LYS A 51 -11.59 -18.76 3.76
C LYS A 51 -10.08 -18.50 3.88
N LEU A 52 -9.67 -17.37 4.47
CA LEU A 52 -8.24 -17.07 4.69
C LEU A 52 -7.60 -18.06 5.67
N ILE A 53 -8.31 -18.45 6.73
CA ILE A 53 -7.85 -19.49 7.68
C ILE A 53 -7.68 -20.83 6.97
N GLU A 54 -8.63 -21.21 6.11
CA GLU A 54 -8.51 -22.43 5.30
C GLU A 54 -7.33 -22.39 4.33
N PHE A 55 -7.05 -21.22 3.73
CA PHE A 55 -5.88 -21.05 2.88
C PHE A 55 -4.57 -21.19 3.66
N ILE A 56 -4.47 -20.60 4.86
CA ILE A 56 -3.28 -20.76 5.71
C ILE A 56 -3.02 -22.25 5.98
N LYS A 57 -4.04 -23.02 6.36
CA LYS A 57 -3.91 -24.47 6.60
C LYS A 57 -3.38 -25.22 5.37
N LYS A 58 -3.91 -24.93 4.18
CA LYS A 58 -3.42 -25.53 2.92
C LYS A 58 -1.96 -25.18 2.64
N ILE A 59 -1.55 -23.94 2.94
CA ILE A 59 -0.16 -23.51 2.78
C ILE A 59 0.75 -24.27 3.75
N GLU A 60 0.34 -24.43 5.01
CA GLU A 60 1.07 -25.22 6.01
C GLU A 60 1.21 -26.69 5.58
N GLU A 61 0.15 -27.29 5.03
CA GLU A 61 0.19 -28.66 4.48
C GLU A 61 1.20 -28.76 3.32
N ILE A 62 1.17 -27.83 2.37
CA ILE A 62 2.12 -27.78 1.25
C ILE A 62 3.55 -27.59 1.75
N GLN A 63 3.77 -26.73 2.74
CA GLN A 63 5.09 -26.52 3.35
C GLN A 63 5.61 -27.81 4.00
N GLN A 64 4.75 -28.56 4.69
CA GLN A 64 5.11 -29.87 5.27
C GLN A 64 5.42 -30.90 4.19
N GLU A 65 4.64 -30.98 3.13
CA GLU A 65 4.91 -31.85 1.97
C GLU A 65 6.24 -31.50 1.31
N TYR A 66 6.48 -30.22 1.05
CA TYR A 66 7.74 -29.71 0.53
C TYR A 66 8.91 -30.12 1.42
N ASN A 67 8.80 -29.89 2.74
CA ASN A 67 9.85 -30.27 3.68
C ASN A 67 10.12 -31.78 3.68
N LYS A 68 9.08 -32.63 3.65
CA LYS A 68 9.26 -34.09 3.58
C LYS A 68 10.09 -34.55 2.38
N LEU A 69 9.97 -33.88 1.23
CA LEU A 69 10.76 -34.20 0.03
C LEU A 69 12.28 -33.98 0.22
N PHE A 70 12.67 -33.08 1.13
CA PHE A 70 14.08 -32.71 1.34
C PHE A 70 14.66 -33.20 2.68
N PHE A 71 13.81 -33.59 3.65
CA PHE A 71 14.24 -34.17 4.93
C PHE A 71 14.90 -35.56 4.79
N GLN A 72 14.69 -36.29 3.69
CA GLN A 72 15.29 -37.62 3.49
C GLN A 72 16.81 -37.61 3.25
N ASN A 73 17.43 -36.47 2.97
CA ASN A 73 18.84 -36.39 2.58
C ASN A 73 19.81 -35.86 3.66
N GLY A 74 19.36 -35.59 4.88
CA GLY A 74 20.25 -35.20 5.98
C GLY A 74 21.04 -33.89 5.78
N LEU A 75 20.53 -32.98 4.93
CA LEU A 75 21.21 -31.72 4.54
C LEU A 75 20.75 -30.48 5.33
N ILE A 76 20.45 -30.58 6.63
CA ILE A 76 19.96 -29.39 7.37
C ILE A 76 20.78 -29.13 8.65
N GLU A 77 21.57 -28.04 8.62
CA GLU A 77 21.77 -27.20 9.79
C GLU A 77 20.64 -26.14 9.80
N ASN A 78 19.78 -26.17 10.83
CA ASN A 78 18.78 -25.12 11.09
C ASN A 78 19.49 -23.84 11.57
N LYS A 79 20.20 -23.13 10.69
CA LYS A 79 20.74 -21.80 11.01
C LYS A 79 20.14 -20.78 10.05
N ASN A 80 19.48 -19.77 10.63
CA ASN A 80 19.07 -18.49 10.02
C ASN A 80 17.67 -18.36 9.38
N ILE A 81 16.77 -19.34 9.46
CA ILE A 81 15.36 -19.13 9.04
C ILE A 81 14.71 -18.01 9.88
N ASN A 82 14.88 -18.04 11.20
CA ASN A 82 14.33 -17.02 12.10
C ASN A 82 14.95 -15.63 11.88
N GLU A 83 16.24 -15.54 11.54
CA GLU A 83 16.90 -14.25 11.29
C GLU A 83 16.38 -13.59 10.01
N ASN A 84 16.20 -14.36 8.93
CA ASN A 84 15.70 -13.83 7.66
C ASN A 84 14.21 -13.47 7.72
N VAL A 85 13.40 -14.24 8.45
CA VAL A 85 12.00 -13.88 8.74
C VAL A 85 11.95 -12.61 9.60
N ASN A 86 12.80 -12.49 10.61
CA ASN A 86 12.89 -11.27 11.43
C ASN A 86 13.36 -10.05 10.62
N GLU A 87 14.31 -10.22 9.71
CA GLU A 87 14.77 -9.16 8.80
C GLU A 87 13.63 -8.70 7.88
N TYR A 88 12.87 -9.64 7.31
CA TYR A 88 11.67 -9.32 6.53
C TYR A 88 10.63 -8.56 7.36
N LEU A 89 10.33 -9.02 8.57
CA LEU A 89 9.40 -8.35 9.49
C LEU A 89 9.89 -6.95 9.87
N LEU A 90 11.20 -6.79 10.07
CA LEU A 90 11.81 -5.50 10.37
C LEU A 90 11.70 -4.55 9.18
N LEU A 91 12.07 -4.98 7.97
CA LEU A 91 11.94 -4.21 6.73
C LEU A 91 10.49 -3.83 6.44
N LYS A 92 9.55 -4.74 6.69
CA LYS A 92 8.12 -4.51 6.55
C LYS A 92 7.62 -3.49 7.56
N LYS A 93 7.95 -3.66 8.84
CA LYS A 93 7.60 -2.71 9.90
C LYS A 93 8.20 -1.32 9.65
N GLU A 94 9.41 -1.26 9.12
CA GLU A 94 10.01 -0.02 8.66
C GLU A 94 9.23 0.59 7.50
N LYS A 95 8.79 -0.22 6.53
CA LYS A 95 7.99 0.24 5.39
C LYS A 95 6.61 0.75 5.85
N GLU A 96 5.95 0.06 6.77
CA GLU A 96 4.66 0.48 7.35
C GLU A 96 4.78 1.73 8.22
N ASN A 97 5.91 1.90 8.92
CA ASN A 97 6.18 3.10 9.71
C ASN A 97 6.57 4.33 8.87
N ARG A 98 6.90 4.14 7.58
CA ARG A 98 7.23 5.24 6.66
C ARG A 98 5.95 5.88 6.13
N ILE A 99 5.99 7.20 6.02
CA ILE A 99 4.94 7.97 5.35
C ILE A 99 5.27 7.97 3.85
N THR A 100 4.26 7.79 2.99
CA THR A 100 4.44 7.82 1.54
C THR A 100 5.16 9.11 1.13
N PRO A 101 6.28 9.04 0.39
CA PRO A 101 7.02 10.24 -0.01
C PRO A 101 6.19 11.23 -0.84
N LYS A 102 6.42 12.55 -0.67
CA LYS A 102 5.67 13.61 -1.39
C LYS A 102 5.73 13.48 -2.93
N ASN A 103 6.85 13.02 -3.47
CA ASN A 103 7.04 12.83 -4.91
C ASN A 103 6.08 11.79 -5.51
N GLU A 104 5.63 10.81 -4.73
CA GLU A 104 4.65 9.80 -5.17
C GLU A 104 3.27 10.40 -5.47
N TYR A 105 2.98 11.60 -4.97
CA TYR A 105 1.72 12.30 -5.21
C TYR A 105 1.76 13.20 -6.45
N ILE A 106 2.94 13.56 -6.97
CA ILE A 106 3.09 14.56 -8.06
C ILE A 106 2.37 14.09 -9.32
N ILE A 107 2.70 12.88 -9.81
CA ILE A 107 2.11 12.33 -11.03
C ILE A 107 0.60 12.11 -10.87
N PRO A 108 0.10 11.44 -9.80
CA PRO A 108 -1.33 11.29 -9.56
C PRO A 108 -2.11 12.61 -9.53
N ILE A 109 -1.57 13.65 -8.89
CA ILE A 109 -2.22 14.97 -8.84
C ILE A 109 -2.35 15.58 -10.25
N LEU A 110 -1.28 15.53 -11.05
CA LEU A 110 -1.30 16.06 -12.42
C LEU A 110 -2.27 15.31 -13.31
N GLU A 111 -2.31 13.97 -13.21
CA GLU A 111 -3.27 13.15 -13.95
C GLU A 111 -4.72 13.49 -13.60
N VAL A 112 -5.03 13.56 -12.30
CA VAL A 112 -6.38 13.89 -11.84
C VAL A 112 -6.80 15.28 -12.27
N LEU A 113 -5.89 16.27 -12.23
CA LEU A 113 -6.19 17.60 -12.73
C LEU A 113 -6.50 17.58 -14.22
N LEU A 114 -5.73 16.84 -15.03
CA LEU A 114 -5.99 16.71 -16.46
C LEU A 114 -7.33 16.02 -16.74
N GLU A 115 -7.62 14.92 -16.03
CA GLU A 115 -8.91 14.21 -16.09
C GLU A 115 -10.11 15.10 -15.72
N LEU A 116 -9.89 16.10 -14.85
CA LEU A 116 -10.93 17.04 -14.40
C LEU A 116 -11.00 18.32 -15.24
N GLY A 117 -10.32 18.37 -16.39
CA GLY A 117 -10.36 19.53 -17.30
C GLY A 117 -9.40 20.66 -16.90
N GLY A 118 -8.32 20.33 -16.20
CA GLY A 118 -7.21 21.23 -15.86
C GLY A 118 -7.37 21.99 -14.54
N LYS A 119 -8.58 22.09 -13.98
CA LYS A 119 -8.81 22.75 -12.68
C LYS A 119 -9.98 22.15 -11.93
N ALA A 120 -9.86 22.00 -10.61
CA ALA A 120 -10.93 21.45 -9.79
C ALA A 120 -10.81 21.81 -8.30
N LYS A 121 -11.90 21.57 -7.56
CA LYS A 121 -11.93 21.69 -6.10
C LYS A 121 -11.02 20.65 -5.45
N VAL A 122 -10.25 21.08 -4.45
CA VAL A 122 -9.27 20.23 -3.73
C VAL A 122 -9.89 18.93 -3.22
N ARG A 123 -11.10 18.98 -2.64
CA ARG A 123 -11.80 17.77 -2.16
C ARG A 123 -11.94 16.71 -3.26
N LYS A 124 -12.41 17.12 -4.45
CA LYS A 124 -12.63 16.24 -5.61
C LYS A 124 -11.31 15.71 -6.17
N ILE A 125 -10.26 16.52 -6.14
CA ILE A 125 -8.92 16.11 -6.56
C ILE A 125 -8.40 15.02 -5.62
N LEU A 126 -8.42 15.28 -4.30
CA LEU A 126 -7.91 14.33 -3.31
C LEU A 126 -8.66 13.00 -3.36
N GLU A 127 -9.98 13.00 -3.52
CA GLU A 127 -10.77 11.76 -3.69
C GLU A 127 -10.29 10.90 -4.86
N LYS A 128 -9.99 11.50 -6.01
CA LYS A 128 -9.44 10.76 -7.16
C LYS A 128 -7.97 10.41 -7.00
N VAL A 129 -7.17 11.26 -6.35
CA VAL A 129 -5.76 10.97 -6.05
C VAL A 129 -5.67 9.75 -5.15
N TYR A 130 -6.52 9.65 -4.14
CA TYR A 130 -6.59 8.48 -3.26
C TYR A 130 -6.70 7.18 -4.06
N LEU A 131 -7.61 7.13 -5.04
CA LEU A 131 -7.79 5.93 -5.88
C LEU A 131 -6.54 5.52 -6.65
N LYS A 132 -5.65 6.48 -6.98
CA LYS A 132 -4.40 6.25 -7.71
C LYS A 132 -3.21 5.91 -6.80
N VAL A 133 -3.26 6.29 -5.51
CA VAL A 133 -2.14 6.09 -4.57
C VAL A 133 -2.43 5.09 -3.46
N LYS A 134 -3.68 4.64 -3.29
CA LYS A 134 -4.11 3.77 -2.19
C LYS A 134 -3.23 2.53 -1.99
N ASP A 135 -2.72 1.96 -3.09
CA ASP A 135 -1.88 0.74 -3.05
C ASP A 135 -0.43 1.04 -2.63
N LYS A 136 -0.06 2.31 -2.55
CA LYS A 136 1.23 2.81 -2.06
C LYS A 136 1.15 3.36 -0.63
N LEU A 137 -0.05 3.69 -0.15
CA LEU A 137 -0.24 4.26 1.18
C LEU A 137 0.06 3.21 2.25
N THR A 138 0.70 3.66 3.33
CA THR A 138 0.96 2.83 4.52
C THR A 138 -0.16 3.01 5.56
N SER A 139 -0.16 2.18 6.60
CA SER A 139 -1.07 2.37 7.74
C SER A 139 -0.93 3.78 8.33
N ARG A 140 0.30 4.27 8.47
CA ARG A 140 0.60 5.60 8.99
C ARG A 140 0.08 6.74 8.11
N ASP A 141 -0.03 6.53 6.79
CA ASP A 141 -0.65 7.50 5.89
C ASP A 141 -2.16 7.64 6.11
N LEU A 142 -2.80 6.58 6.62
CA LEU A 142 -4.24 6.51 6.88
C LEU A 142 -4.63 6.99 8.28
N ASP A 143 -3.68 7.01 9.23
CA ASP A 143 -3.89 7.58 10.57
C ASP A 143 -4.43 9.01 10.49
N GLU A 144 -5.37 9.30 11.38
CA GLU A 144 -5.93 10.63 11.53
C GLU A 144 -4.93 11.58 12.19
N LEU A 145 -4.90 12.82 11.71
CA LEU A 145 -4.18 13.90 12.37
C LEU A 145 -4.93 14.36 13.61
N GLU A 146 -4.25 14.39 14.76
CA GLU A 146 -4.78 14.92 16.02
C GLU A 146 -5.36 16.34 15.89
N SER A 147 -4.85 17.13 14.95
CA SER A 147 -5.27 18.52 14.74
C SER A 147 -6.65 18.67 14.10
N ASN A 148 -7.08 17.75 13.23
CA ASN A 148 -8.28 17.96 12.41
C ASN A 148 -9.02 16.68 11.97
N GLY A 149 -8.58 15.49 12.39
CA GLY A 149 -9.19 14.23 12.02
C GLY A 149 -9.01 13.83 10.54
N GLU A 150 -8.25 14.60 9.73
CA GLU A 150 -7.98 14.19 8.36
C GLU A 150 -6.89 13.11 8.31
N PRO A 151 -7.01 12.09 7.45
CA PRO A 151 -5.91 11.16 7.19
C PRO A 151 -4.63 11.88 6.77
N ARG A 152 -3.49 11.49 7.34
CA ARG A 152 -2.17 12.12 7.12
C ARG A 152 -1.80 12.27 5.64
N TRP A 153 -2.16 11.30 4.80
CA TRP A 153 -1.88 11.34 3.36
C TRP A 153 -2.49 12.56 2.66
N ARG A 154 -3.66 13.04 3.11
CA ARG A 154 -4.29 14.24 2.53
C ARG A 154 -3.46 15.48 2.79
N ASN A 155 -2.92 15.60 4.02
CA ASN A 155 -2.02 16.69 4.37
C ASN A 155 -0.71 16.59 3.58
N ASN A 156 -0.18 15.39 3.44
CA ASN A 156 1.03 15.14 2.67
C ASN A 156 0.86 15.48 1.17
N ALA A 157 -0.28 15.15 0.57
CA ALA A 157 -0.65 15.56 -0.78
C ALA A 157 -0.76 17.09 -0.92
N LYS A 158 -1.29 17.79 0.10
CA LYS A 158 -1.31 19.27 0.14
C LYS A 158 0.11 19.85 0.19
N TRP A 159 1.03 19.24 0.93
CA TRP A 159 2.45 19.61 0.92
C TRP A 159 3.12 19.36 -0.41
N ALA A 160 2.87 18.21 -1.05
CA ALA A 160 3.35 17.93 -2.39
C ALA A 160 2.85 19.00 -3.39
N ARG A 161 1.58 19.41 -3.29
CA ARG A 161 1.06 20.53 -4.07
C ARG A 161 1.80 21.84 -3.82
N ASN A 162 2.19 22.15 -2.57
CA ASN A 162 2.96 23.36 -2.29
C ASN A 162 4.30 23.36 -3.07
N ASP A 163 5.01 22.23 -3.04
CA ASP A 163 6.25 22.06 -3.81
C ASP A 163 6.00 22.16 -5.33
N MET A 164 4.89 21.59 -5.82
CA MET A 164 4.50 21.68 -7.23
C MET A 164 4.19 23.11 -7.68
N VAL A 165 3.64 23.95 -6.80
CA VAL A 165 3.44 25.39 -7.09
C VAL A 165 4.78 26.11 -7.17
N ILE A 166 5.70 25.84 -6.26
CA ILE A 166 7.06 26.41 -6.28
C ILE A 166 7.79 26.01 -7.57
N GLN A 167 7.64 24.76 -7.99
CA GLN A 167 8.20 24.25 -9.24
C GLN A 167 7.48 24.76 -10.50
N GLY A 168 6.37 25.49 -10.34
CA GLY A 168 5.57 26.02 -11.44
C GLY A 168 4.78 24.96 -12.20
N LEU A 169 4.55 23.78 -11.63
CA LEU A 169 3.69 22.74 -12.21
C LEU A 169 2.21 23.06 -12.01
N LEU A 170 1.87 23.71 -10.90
CA LEU A 170 0.52 24.17 -10.57
C LEU A 170 0.46 25.70 -10.47
N ASN A 171 -0.70 26.26 -10.80
CA ASN A 171 -0.88 27.71 -10.80
C ASN A 171 -0.93 28.24 -9.36
N LYS A 172 -0.05 29.20 -9.05
CA LYS A 172 0.02 29.84 -7.72
C LYS A 172 -1.17 30.77 -7.44
N ASN A 173 -1.80 31.30 -8.50
CA ASN A 173 -2.86 32.30 -8.44
C ASN A 173 -4.27 31.69 -8.50
N SER A 174 -4.39 30.36 -8.36
CA SER A 174 -5.71 29.71 -8.35
C SER A 174 -6.55 30.15 -7.14
N PRO A 175 -7.88 30.25 -7.28
CA PRO A 175 -8.76 30.59 -6.17
C PRO A 175 -8.63 29.63 -4.99
N TYR A 176 -8.99 30.10 -3.80
CA TYR A 176 -8.97 29.28 -2.59
C TYR A 176 -9.78 27.99 -2.77
N GLY A 177 -9.21 26.86 -2.35
CA GLY A 177 -9.84 25.55 -2.48
C GLY A 177 -9.89 24.99 -3.91
N ILE A 178 -9.21 25.61 -4.87
CA ILE A 178 -9.07 25.14 -6.26
C ILE A 178 -7.58 24.93 -6.57
N TRP A 179 -7.26 23.80 -7.19
CA TRP A 179 -5.96 23.60 -7.83
C TRP A 179 -6.14 23.58 -9.34
N GLU A 180 -5.13 24.09 -10.05
CA GLU A 180 -5.11 24.20 -11.50
C GLU A 180 -3.72 23.84 -12.01
N ILE A 181 -3.70 23.00 -13.05
CA ILE A 181 -2.47 22.59 -13.73
C ILE A 181 -2.01 23.70 -14.68
N THR A 182 -0.70 23.90 -14.75
CA THR A 182 -0.09 24.80 -15.75
C THR A 182 0.32 24.01 -16.99
N GLU A 183 0.63 24.72 -18.07
CA GLU A 183 1.26 24.11 -19.26
C GLU A 183 2.56 23.38 -18.92
N LYS A 184 3.39 23.96 -18.03
CA LYS A 184 4.60 23.30 -17.53
C LYS A 184 4.27 21.98 -16.82
N GLY A 185 3.19 21.94 -16.04
CA GLY A 185 2.67 20.73 -15.39
C GLY A 185 2.24 19.66 -16.39
N ILE A 186 1.55 20.05 -17.47
CA ILE A 186 1.14 19.15 -18.55
C ILE A 186 2.37 18.55 -19.25
N ASN A 187 3.33 19.41 -19.62
CA ASN A 187 4.57 18.99 -20.28
C ASN A 187 5.40 18.06 -19.38
N TYR A 188 5.44 18.32 -18.07
CA TYR A 188 6.10 17.45 -17.10
C TYR A 188 5.45 16.05 -17.05
N LEU A 189 4.12 15.99 -17.04
CA LEU A 189 3.37 14.73 -17.04
C LEU A 189 3.64 13.93 -18.32
N GLN A 190 3.60 14.58 -19.49
CA GLN A 190 3.89 13.93 -20.77
C GLN A 190 5.30 13.35 -20.82
N LYS A 191 6.31 14.14 -20.42
CA LYS A 191 7.72 13.67 -20.36
C LYS A 191 7.88 12.49 -19.41
N SER A 192 7.20 12.51 -18.26
CA SER A 192 7.22 11.40 -17.30
C SER A 192 6.61 10.13 -17.88
N LYS A 193 5.54 10.24 -18.69
CA LYS A 193 4.93 9.08 -19.36
C LYS A 193 5.79 8.52 -20.48
N MET A 194 6.45 9.37 -21.26
CA MET A 194 7.37 8.93 -22.34
C MET A 194 8.55 8.14 -21.79
N LYS A 195 9.18 8.63 -20.71
CA LYS A 195 10.29 7.91 -20.05
C LYS A 195 9.92 6.52 -19.53
N ASN A 196 8.68 6.36 -19.05
CA ASN A 196 8.23 5.06 -18.56
C ASN A 196 7.93 4.05 -19.69
N ASN A 197 7.68 4.53 -20.91
CA ASN A 197 7.41 3.70 -22.08
C ASN A 197 8.68 3.30 -22.85
N GLU A 198 9.80 3.98 -22.66
CA GLU A 198 11.10 3.66 -23.29
C GLU A 198 11.91 2.58 -22.53
N ILE A 199 11.41 2.11 -21.38
CA ILE A 199 12.07 1.12 -20.50
C ILE A 199 11.39 -0.27 -20.57
N LEU A 200 10.41 -0.44 -21.48
CA LEU A 200 9.77 -1.72 -21.84
C LEU A 200 10.16 -2.12 -23.26
#